data_AF-A0AA35SF76-F1
#
_entry.id   AF-A0AA35SF76-F1
#
_cell.length_a   1.000
_cell.length_b   1.000
_cell.length_c   1.000
_cell.angle_alpha   90.00
_cell.angle_beta   90.00
_cell.angle_gamma   90.00
#
_symmetry.space_group_name_H-M   'P 1'
#
loop_
_entity.id
_entity.type
_entity.pdbx_description
1 polymer ?
#
loop_
_entity_poly.entity_id
_entity_poly.type
_entity_poly.pdbx_seq_one_letter_code
_entity_poly.pdbx_strand_id
1 'polypeptide(L)'
;MESTRPKAFRKAGPKRAWRFSRVNAGKFVGLDAGDLESVHAAVRAIDGSADYGMIGGSVAYAVTIAAADSAARAHDMPLFRLLSGADTFWFPYPLGNILGGGAHAGPGTPDIQEILIAATGAKSVREAVETNLAIHRELGRVILERDPGFSGGRGDEGGWAPETDNYGALEMATRACERLGYTPGREVSLGVDFAASTQWNGNTYDYRRGGFENDVGEQIEFASDIIKKYKLAYAEDAVHEEAFEQMSELARRFPGVMITGDDLTVTNATILQRAIDCGSCNAAILKVNQAGSLQDAMEFARLADRNGISLITSHRSGESTDSQISHIGIATGSKLLKNQRSNMSQQQEFTEIRKRILTTGIRVGTPVKTKFMKPFITKPDPDGLYMLDLTITLDRIGIAARFINRVGIENMIVCSGRINATTPIEKFCEVTGAMAKLGRFMPGTLTNPSLPYYIEPKLVVITDPAVDGQTITEATNAGIPIIGMSDTDNITSKIDLVIPANNRGRKALAAVYWLLAQEILMDRGDLKAGESIKYDIDDFETKSTEEAIE
;
A
#
# COMPACT_ATOMS: atom_id res chain seq x y z
N MET A 1 24.42 10.99 -13.00
CA MET A 1 23.01 11.18 -13.45
C MET A 1 22.15 12.18 -12.66
N GLU A 2 22.63 12.80 -11.57
CA GLU A 2 21.76 13.45 -10.57
C GLU A 2 21.10 14.79 -10.98
N SER A 3 21.67 15.52 -11.94
CA SER A 3 21.20 16.87 -12.32
C SER A 3 19.89 16.90 -13.12
N THR A 4 19.48 15.76 -13.69
CA THR A 4 18.27 15.62 -14.52
C THR A 4 17.20 14.75 -13.87
N ARG A 5 17.46 14.14 -12.71
CA ARG A 5 16.49 13.32 -11.99
C ARG A 5 15.40 14.22 -11.39
N PRO A 6 14.12 13.98 -11.67
CA PRO A 6 13.04 14.82 -11.15
C PRO A 6 13.07 14.96 -9.63
N LYS A 7 13.05 16.19 -9.14
CA LYS A 7 12.96 16.46 -7.70
C LYS A 7 11.52 16.32 -7.25
N ALA A 8 11.25 15.42 -6.30
CA ALA A 8 9.91 15.17 -5.78
C ALA A 8 9.14 16.46 -5.46
N PHE A 9 9.79 17.39 -4.75
CA PHE A 9 9.24 18.71 -4.45
C PHE A 9 10.25 19.83 -4.71
N ARG A 10 9.71 21.04 -4.87
CA ARG A 10 10.50 22.29 -4.76
C ARG A 10 11.29 22.28 -3.44
N LYS A 11 12.45 22.97 -3.43
CA LYS A 11 13.29 23.16 -2.22
C LYS A 11 12.52 23.59 -0.96
N ALA A 12 11.39 24.28 -1.12
CA ALA A 12 10.59 24.81 -0.03
C ALA A 12 9.40 23.92 0.40
N GLY A 13 9.36 22.67 -0.07
CA GLY A 13 8.47 21.61 0.41
C GLY A 13 7.10 21.49 -0.28
N PRO A 14 6.32 20.44 0.05
CA PRO A 14 5.10 20.03 -0.66
C PRO A 14 3.99 21.10 -0.63
N LYS A 15 3.82 21.82 0.49
CA LYS A 15 2.78 22.88 0.62
C LYS A 15 2.99 24.03 -0.39
N ARG A 16 4.24 24.39 -0.67
CA ARG A 16 4.57 25.44 -1.64
C ARG A 16 4.50 24.92 -3.08
N ALA A 17 4.92 23.67 -3.31
CA ALA A 17 4.74 23.00 -4.60
C ALA A 17 3.25 22.95 -5.01
N TRP A 18 2.37 22.54 -4.08
CA TRP A 18 0.92 22.66 -4.21
C TRP A 18 0.57 24.10 -4.59
N ARG A 19 0.76 25.08 -3.70
CA ARG A 19 0.30 26.48 -3.91
C ARG A 19 0.74 27.06 -5.24
N PHE A 20 1.96 26.75 -5.65
CA PHE A 20 2.51 27.19 -6.93
C PHE A 20 1.74 26.61 -8.12
N SER A 21 1.44 25.31 -8.10
CA SER A 21 0.56 24.69 -9.12
C SER A 21 -0.83 25.34 -9.14
N ARG A 22 -1.38 25.71 -7.97
CA ARG A 22 -2.69 26.40 -7.88
C ARG A 22 -2.77 27.70 -8.66
N VAL A 23 -1.75 28.54 -8.47
CA VAL A 23 -1.68 29.87 -9.10
C VAL A 23 -1.59 29.73 -10.61
N ASN A 24 -1.02 28.62 -11.10
CA ASN A 24 -0.87 28.33 -12.52
C ASN A 24 -1.99 27.46 -13.10
N ALA A 25 -3.02 27.10 -12.32
CA ALA A 25 -4.09 26.21 -12.76
C ALA A 25 -4.83 26.71 -14.01
N GLY A 26 -4.89 28.03 -14.22
CA GLY A 26 -5.48 28.63 -15.42
C GLY A 26 -4.80 28.22 -16.73
N LYS A 27 -3.54 27.78 -16.70
CA LYS A 27 -2.82 27.29 -17.89
C LYS A 27 -3.34 25.95 -18.42
N PHE A 28 -4.10 25.21 -17.61
CA PHE A 28 -4.70 23.93 -18.01
C PHE A 28 -6.13 24.07 -18.55
N VAL A 29 -6.76 25.25 -18.40
CA VAL A 29 -8.15 25.46 -18.81
C VAL A 29 -8.24 25.50 -20.34
N GLY A 30 -9.14 24.69 -20.89
CA GLY A 30 -9.36 24.59 -22.34
C GLY A 30 -8.50 23.53 -23.04
N LEU A 31 -7.58 22.87 -22.31
CA LEU A 31 -6.86 21.72 -22.84
C LEU A 31 -7.75 20.48 -22.84
N ASP A 32 -7.53 19.59 -23.81
CA ASP A 32 -8.04 18.23 -23.74
C ASP A 32 -7.23 17.45 -22.70
N ALA A 33 -7.92 16.92 -21.67
CA ALA A 33 -7.29 16.16 -20.61
C ALA A 33 -6.82 14.76 -21.06
N GLY A 34 -7.35 14.24 -22.18
CA GLY A 34 -6.91 12.99 -22.79
C GLY A 34 -5.67 13.14 -23.65
N ASP A 35 -5.32 14.36 -24.06
CA ASP A 35 -4.09 14.67 -24.77
C ASP A 35 -2.93 14.86 -23.78
N LEU A 36 -2.22 13.76 -23.52
CA LEU A 36 -1.04 13.74 -22.65
C LEU A 36 0.03 14.74 -23.06
N GLU A 37 0.20 15.00 -24.36
CA GLU A 37 1.22 15.92 -24.87
C GLU A 37 0.84 17.37 -24.57
N SER A 38 -0.43 17.74 -24.81
CA SER A 38 -0.94 19.07 -24.45
C SER A 38 -0.84 19.34 -22.94
N VAL A 39 -1.23 18.38 -22.10
CA VAL A 39 -1.13 18.53 -20.64
C VAL A 39 0.34 18.60 -20.21
N HIS A 40 1.22 17.78 -20.79
CA HIS A 40 2.66 17.82 -20.52
C HIS A 40 3.28 19.16 -20.91
N ALA A 41 2.96 19.70 -22.10
CA ALA A 41 3.44 20.99 -22.56
C ALA A 41 3.03 22.13 -21.60
N ALA A 42 1.82 22.06 -21.03
CA ALA A 42 1.38 23.00 -20.01
C ALA A 42 2.18 22.88 -18.71
N VAL A 43 2.51 21.66 -18.27
CA VAL A 43 3.40 21.42 -17.12
C VAL A 43 4.79 22.01 -17.39
N ARG A 44 5.38 21.77 -18.56
CA ARG A 44 6.70 22.33 -18.94
C ARG A 44 6.68 23.85 -19.12
N ALA A 45 5.56 24.42 -19.53
CA ALA A 45 5.39 25.88 -19.55
C ALA A 45 5.29 26.51 -18.14
N ILE A 46 5.02 25.71 -17.11
CA ILE A 46 5.06 26.13 -15.69
C ILE A 46 6.45 25.87 -15.10
N ASP A 47 7.07 24.77 -15.49
CA ASP A 47 8.40 24.35 -15.03
C ASP A 47 9.42 24.36 -16.17
N GLY A 48 10.22 25.43 -16.21
CA GLY A 48 11.32 25.57 -17.16
C GLY A 48 12.60 24.85 -16.76
N SER A 49 12.64 24.09 -15.65
CA SER A 49 13.83 23.33 -15.25
C SER A 49 13.83 21.93 -15.88
N ALA A 50 15.03 21.38 -16.05
CA ALA A 50 15.20 20.04 -16.60
C ALA A 50 14.68 18.93 -15.66
N ASP A 51 14.69 19.20 -14.35
CA ASP A 51 14.47 18.25 -13.26
C ASP A 51 13.14 18.46 -12.50
N TYR A 52 12.18 19.18 -13.09
CA TYR A 52 10.91 19.52 -12.42
C TYR A 52 11.06 20.25 -11.07
N GLY A 53 12.18 20.94 -10.86
CA GLY A 53 12.51 21.60 -9.60
C GLY A 53 11.64 22.83 -9.28
N MET A 54 10.92 23.41 -10.26
CA MET A 54 10.06 24.56 -10.04
C MET A 54 8.62 24.19 -9.67
N ILE A 55 8.03 23.15 -10.27
CA ILE A 55 6.69 22.66 -9.95
C ILE A 55 6.75 21.55 -8.90
N GLY A 56 7.82 20.74 -8.92
CA GLY A 56 7.99 19.50 -8.18
C GLY A 56 7.50 18.31 -9.01
N GLY A 57 8.35 17.31 -9.22
CA GLY A 57 8.05 16.09 -9.98
C GLY A 57 6.81 15.36 -9.46
N SER A 58 6.58 15.31 -8.15
CA SER A 58 5.37 14.70 -7.58
C SER A 58 4.09 15.44 -7.99
N VAL A 59 4.15 16.76 -8.17
CA VAL A 59 3.00 17.57 -8.61
C VAL A 59 2.78 17.42 -10.12
N ALA A 60 3.85 17.43 -10.91
CA ALA A 60 3.78 17.16 -12.35
C ALA A 60 3.16 15.77 -12.62
N TYR A 61 3.63 14.74 -11.92
CA TYR A 61 3.07 13.40 -11.97
C TYR A 61 1.59 13.40 -11.60
N ALA A 62 1.22 13.94 -10.43
CA ALA A 62 -0.16 13.93 -9.95
C ALA A 62 -1.13 14.65 -10.92
N VAL A 63 -0.74 15.80 -11.47
CA VAL A 63 -1.57 16.55 -12.42
C VAL A 63 -1.76 15.79 -13.73
N THR A 64 -0.68 15.24 -14.28
CA THR A 64 -0.77 14.51 -15.57
C THR A 64 -1.58 13.23 -15.47
N ILE A 65 -1.45 12.48 -14.37
CA ILE A 65 -2.27 11.29 -14.14
C ILE A 65 -3.72 11.66 -13.86
N ALA A 66 -3.99 12.68 -13.04
CA ALA A 66 -5.36 13.09 -12.74
C ALA A 66 -6.11 13.58 -14.00
N ALA A 67 -5.41 14.25 -14.92
CA ALA A 67 -5.97 14.64 -16.21
C ALA A 67 -6.37 13.40 -17.04
N ALA A 68 -5.47 12.43 -17.18
CA ALA A 68 -5.75 11.21 -17.92
C ALA A 68 -6.87 10.36 -17.27
N ASP A 69 -6.88 10.23 -15.93
CA ASP A 69 -7.98 9.55 -15.21
C ASP A 69 -9.32 10.26 -15.42
N SER A 70 -9.32 11.60 -15.36
CA SER A 70 -10.51 12.42 -15.61
C SER A 70 -11.03 12.22 -17.04
N ALA A 71 -10.15 12.20 -18.04
CA ALA A 71 -10.52 11.96 -19.43
C ALA A 71 -11.07 10.54 -19.64
N ALA A 72 -10.42 9.53 -19.07
CA ALA A 72 -10.86 8.13 -19.16
C ALA A 72 -12.28 7.97 -18.59
N ARG A 73 -12.56 8.61 -17.46
CA ARG A 73 -13.89 8.62 -16.82
C ARG A 73 -14.92 9.40 -17.61
N ALA A 74 -14.54 10.53 -18.22
CA ALA A 74 -15.43 11.30 -19.09
C ALA A 74 -15.84 10.51 -20.35
N HIS A 75 -14.96 9.65 -20.86
CA HIS A 75 -15.22 8.76 -21.98
C HIS A 75 -15.80 7.39 -21.58
N ASP A 76 -16.08 7.16 -20.29
CA ASP A 76 -16.56 5.87 -19.75
C ASP A 76 -15.67 4.68 -20.16
N MET A 77 -14.35 4.85 -20.10
CA MET A 77 -13.38 3.81 -20.44
C MET A 77 -12.32 3.61 -19.33
N PRO A 78 -11.74 2.40 -19.21
CA PRO A 78 -10.61 2.19 -18.33
C PRO A 78 -9.37 2.99 -18.76
N LEU A 79 -8.60 3.50 -17.79
CA LEU A 79 -7.40 4.31 -18.04
C LEU A 79 -6.40 3.63 -18.99
N PHE A 80 -6.23 2.31 -18.91
CA PHE A 80 -5.28 1.59 -19.78
C PHE A 80 -5.66 1.66 -21.27
N ARG A 81 -6.97 1.77 -21.57
CA ARG A 81 -7.47 1.94 -22.94
C ARG A 81 -7.26 3.36 -23.45
N LEU A 82 -7.38 4.36 -22.58
CA LEU A 82 -7.05 5.73 -22.95
C LEU A 82 -5.56 5.86 -23.27
N LEU A 83 -4.70 5.23 -22.45
CA LEU A 83 -3.25 5.34 -22.57
C LEU A 83 -2.66 4.52 -23.72
N SER A 84 -3.40 3.57 -24.28
CA SER A 84 -2.92 2.65 -25.31
C SER A 84 -3.77 2.74 -26.58
N GLY A 85 -3.11 2.77 -27.73
CA GLY A 85 -3.79 2.65 -29.02
C GLY A 85 -4.04 1.20 -29.45
N ALA A 86 -3.77 0.22 -28.59
CA ALA A 86 -3.90 -1.20 -28.91
C ALA A 86 -5.33 -1.73 -28.71
N ASP A 87 -5.71 -2.70 -29.54
CA ASP A 87 -7.01 -3.41 -29.41
C ASP A 87 -6.94 -4.64 -28.49
N THR A 88 -5.73 -5.17 -28.26
CA THR A 88 -5.47 -6.37 -27.46
C THR A 88 -4.53 -6.08 -26.31
N PHE A 89 -4.87 -6.60 -25.13
CA PHE A 89 -4.14 -6.34 -23.89
C PHE A 89 -3.74 -7.64 -23.20
N TRP A 90 -2.62 -7.59 -22.49
CA TRP A 90 -2.11 -8.67 -21.66
C TRP A 90 -1.89 -8.15 -20.25
N PHE A 91 -2.13 -9.01 -19.26
CA PHE A 91 -1.77 -8.68 -17.88
C PHE A 91 -0.28 -8.97 -17.66
N PRO A 92 0.47 -8.03 -17.08
CA PRO A 92 1.83 -8.33 -16.62
C PRO A 92 1.80 -9.41 -15.54
N TYR A 93 2.82 -10.27 -15.49
CA TYR A 93 2.97 -11.21 -14.38
C TYR A 93 3.34 -10.42 -13.11
N PRO A 94 2.69 -10.70 -11.96
CA PRO A 94 3.10 -10.12 -10.69
C PRO A 94 4.51 -10.59 -10.32
N LEU A 95 5.40 -9.64 -10.05
CA LEU A 95 6.72 -9.87 -9.47
C LEU A 95 6.65 -9.51 -7.99
N GLY A 96 6.59 -10.52 -7.13
CA GLY A 96 6.35 -10.34 -5.70
C GLY A 96 7.65 -10.43 -4.88
N ASN A 97 7.86 -9.46 -3.99
CA ASN A 97 8.92 -9.52 -2.99
C ASN A 97 8.56 -10.53 -1.89
N ILE A 98 9.39 -11.58 -1.75
CA ILE A 98 9.19 -12.65 -0.75
C ILE A 98 10.18 -12.58 0.40
N LEU A 99 11.36 -12.00 0.21
CA LEU A 99 12.37 -11.82 1.24
C LEU A 99 13.11 -10.49 1.00
N GLY A 100 13.16 -9.64 2.04
CA GLY A 100 13.86 -8.37 2.01
C GLY A 100 15.21 -8.43 2.74
N GLY A 101 16.19 -7.72 2.19
CA GLY A 101 17.50 -7.47 2.76
C GLY A 101 17.91 -6.01 2.51
N GLY A 102 19.22 -5.74 2.53
CA GLY A 102 19.79 -4.43 2.20
C GLY A 102 19.13 -3.26 2.94
N ALA A 103 18.85 -2.17 2.22
CA ALA A 103 18.22 -0.98 2.79
C ALA A 103 16.76 -1.20 3.22
N HIS A 104 16.10 -2.26 2.75
CA HIS A 104 14.68 -2.56 3.00
C HIS A 104 14.46 -3.42 4.25
N ALA A 105 15.53 -3.87 4.91
CA ALA A 105 15.45 -4.71 6.10
C ALA A 105 16.56 -4.41 7.12
N GLY A 106 16.28 -4.76 8.38
CA GLY A 106 17.14 -4.49 9.52
C GLY A 106 18.47 -5.25 9.52
N PRO A 107 19.34 -4.97 10.51
CA PRO A 107 20.60 -5.69 10.69
C PRO A 107 20.41 -7.21 10.75
N GLY A 108 21.38 -7.97 10.24
CA GLY A 108 21.37 -9.45 10.23
C GLY A 108 20.67 -10.08 9.02
N THR A 109 19.87 -9.32 8.27
CA THR A 109 19.28 -9.78 7.00
C THR A 109 20.31 -9.74 5.86
N PRO A 110 20.03 -10.34 4.68
CA PRO A 110 20.98 -10.35 3.56
C PRO A 110 21.41 -8.94 3.13
N ASP A 111 22.55 -8.82 2.46
CA ASP A 111 22.96 -7.56 1.84
C ASP A 111 22.18 -7.27 0.55
N ILE A 112 21.83 -8.32 -0.21
CA ILE A 112 20.94 -8.23 -1.38
C ILE A 112 19.60 -7.66 -0.96
N GLN A 113 19.07 -6.71 -1.73
CA GLN A 113 17.90 -5.94 -1.32
C GLN A 113 16.60 -6.74 -1.37
N GLU A 114 16.36 -7.51 -2.45
CA GLU A 114 15.12 -8.28 -2.59
C GLU A 114 15.32 -9.62 -3.27
N ILE A 115 14.66 -10.64 -2.72
CA ILE A 115 14.41 -11.91 -3.41
C ILE A 115 12.96 -11.91 -3.86
N LEU A 116 12.79 -12.07 -5.17
CA LEU A 116 11.52 -11.91 -5.88
C LEU A 116 11.04 -13.26 -6.44
N ILE A 117 9.73 -13.39 -6.63
CA ILE A 117 9.11 -14.54 -7.28
C ILE A 117 8.10 -14.10 -8.34
N ALA A 118 8.09 -14.80 -9.46
CA ALA A 118 7.05 -14.69 -10.48
C ALA A 118 6.57 -16.09 -10.89
N ALA A 119 5.26 -16.32 -10.81
CA ALA A 119 4.61 -17.54 -11.28
C ALA A 119 4.41 -17.52 -12.81
N THR A 120 5.50 -17.70 -13.55
CA THR A 120 5.56 -17.62 -15.02
C THR A 120 4.77 -18.71 -15.74
N GLY A 121 4.50 -19.84 -15.08
CA GLY A 121 3.67 -20.94 -15.61
C GLY A 121 2.16 -20.74 -15.42
N ALA A 122 1.73 -19.70 -14.70
CA ALA A 122 0.31 -19.46 -14.42
C ALA A 122 -0.46 -19.07 -15.70
N LYS A 123 -1.72 -19.52 -15.78
CA LYS A 123 -2.64 -19.29 -16.92
C LYS A 123 -3.50 -18.05 -16.74
N SER A 124 -3.49 -17.45 -15.55
CA SER A 124 -4.21 -16.22 -15.25
C SER A 124 -3.46 -15.37 -14.24
N VAL A 125 -3.71 -14.05 -14.24
CA VAL A 125 -3.13 -13.14 -13.24
C VAL A 125 -3.54 -13.53 -11.82
N ARG A 126 -4.76 -14.05 -11.63
CA ARG A 126 -5.25 -14.52 -10.33
C ARG A 126 -4.41 -15.69 -9.81
N GLU A 127 -4.22 -16.71 -10.65
CA GLU A 127 -3.38 -17.86 -10.34
C GLU A 127 -1.95 -17.42 -10.03
N ALA A 128 -1.39 -16.50 -10.83
CA ALA A 128 -0.03 -16.00 -10.60
C ALA A 128 0.12 -15.33 -9.22
N VAL A 129 -0.85 -14.50 -8.83
CA VAL A 129 -0.87 -13.88 -7.50
C VAL A 129 -1.03 -14.93 -6.39
N GLU A 130 -1.97 -15.86 -6.55
CA GLU A 130 -2.21 -16.92 -5.55
C GLU A 130 -0.98 -17.81 -5.34
N THR A 131 -0.26 -18.16 -6.41
CA THR A 131 1.00 -18.91 -6.36
C THR A 131 2.10 -18.11 -5.66
N ASN A 132 2.30 -16.84 -6.01
CA ASN A 132 3.29 -15.99 -5.33
C ASN A 132 2.99 -15.87 -3.82
N LEU A 133 1.72 -15.69 -3.44
CA LEU A 133 1.29 -15.64 -2.04
C LEU A 133 1.49 -16.97 -1.31
N ALA A 134 1.24 -18.10 -1.97
CA ALA A 134 1.48 -19.42 -1.40
C ALA A 134 2.98 -19.62 -1.10
N ILE A 135 3.85 -19.28 -2.04
CA ILE A 135 5.30 -19.34 -1.88
C ILE A 135 5.78 -18.42 -0.76
N HIS A 136 5.25 -17.19 -0.69
CA HIS A 136 5.54 -16.27 0.42
C HIS A 136 5.22 -16.88 1.79
N ARG A 137 4.03 -17.47 1.94
CA ARG A 137 3.63 -18.11 3.22
C ARG A 137 4.49 -19.31 3.54
N GLU A 138 4.79 -20.14 2.55
CA GLU A 138 5.64 -21.32 2.74
C GLU A 138 7.08 -20.92 3.10
N LEU A 139 7.61 -19.85 2.51
CA LEU A 139 8.91 -19.29 2.91
C LEU A 139 8.93 -18.90 4.38
N GLY A 140 7.85 -18.31 4.91
CA GLY A 140 7.73 -18.04 6.34
C GLY A 140 7.86 -19.29 7.21
N ARG A 141 7.31 -20.43 6.76
CA ARG A 141 7.46 -21.73 7.45
C ARG A 141 8.88 -22.27 7.34
N VAL A 142 9.48 -22.20 6.16
CA VAL A 142 10.88 -22.61 5.94
C VAL A 142 11.84 -21.81 6.83
N ILE A 143 11.59 -20.50 7.00
CA ILE A 143 12.35 -19.64 7.91
C ILE A 143 12.18 -20.10 9.36
N LEU A 144 10.94 -20.27 9.84
CA LEU A 144 10.67 -20.69 11.22
C LEU A 144 11.26 -22.07 11.58
N GLU A 145 11.41 -22.96 10.60
CA GLU A 145 12.10 -24.22 10.81
C GLU A 145 13.61 -24.06 10.99
N ARG A 146 14.22 -23.09 10.28
CA ARG A 146 15.65 -22.80 10.38
C ARG A 146 15.97 -22.00 11.63
N ASP A 147 15.10 -21.04 11.96
CA ASP A 147 15.17 -20.21 13.14
C ASP A 147 13.80 -20.17 13.85
N PRO A 148 13.57 -21.07 14.83
CA PRO A 148 12.34 -21.06 15.64
C PRO A 148 12.13 -19.76 16.45
N GLY A 149 13.18 -18.95 16.62
CA GLY A 149 13.12 -17.66 17.29
C GLY A 149 12.70 -16.50 16.39
N PHE A 150 12.54 -16.72 15.07
CA PHE A 150 12.18 -15.69 14.12
C PHE A 150 10.84 -15.03 14.50
N SER A 151 10.86 -13.72 14.71
CA SER A 151 9.71 -12.94 15.20
C SER A 151 8.57 -12.78 14.18
N GLY A 152 8.79 -13.19 12.92
CA GLY A 152 7.89 -12.86 11.81
C GLY A 152 8.11 -11.46 11.23
N GLY A 153 9.29 -10.86 11.47
CA GLY A 153 9.67 -9.55 10.93
C GLY A 153 9.58 -9.48 9.41
N ARG A 154 9.19 -8.32 8.90
CA ARG A 154 9.06 -8.05 7.46
C ARG A 154 9.68 -6.69 7.13
N GLY A 155 10.20 -6.57 5.91
CA GLY A 155 10.64 -5.29 5.36
C GLY A 155 9.47 -4.42 4.89
N ASP A 156 9.80 -3.22 4.41
CA ASP A 156 8.83 -2.18 4.01
C ASP A 156 7.84 -2.64 2.93
N GLU A 157 8.24 -3.59 2.08
CA GLU A 157 7.44 -4.10 0.97
C GLU A 157 6.71 -5.42 1.27
N GLY A 158 6.82 -5.91 2.51
CA GLY A 158 6.11 -7.10 3.00
C GLY A 158 6.82 -8.44 2.76
N GLY A 159 8.03 -8.44 2.20
CA GLY A 159 8.93 -9.60 2.19
C GLY A 159 9.41 -9.96 3.61
N TRP A 160 9.66 -11.24 3.88
CA TRP A 160 10.21 -11.66 5.17
C TRP A 160 11.62 -11.12 5.38
N ALA A 161 11.99 -10.82 6.61
CA ALA A 161 13.29 -10.25 6.96
C ALA A 161 14.05 -11.13 7.98
N PRO A 162 14.42 -12.38 7.64
CA PRO A 162 15.11 -13.29 8.54
C PRO A 162 16.60 -12.96 8.67
N GLU A 163 17.21 -13.34 9.80
CA GLU A 163 18.65 -13.32 9.95
C GLU A 163 19.30 -14.41 9.10
N THR A 164 19.95 -14.03 8.00
CA THR A 164 20.57 -14.97 7.04
C THR A 164 21.47 -14.21 6.06
N ASP A 165 22.38 -14.93 5.41
CA ASP A 165 23.22 -14.40 4.33
C ASP A 165 22.51 -14.49 2.96
N ASN A 166 23.16 -13.91 1.93
CA ASN A 166 22.63 -13.85 0.56
C ASN A 166 22.25 -15.23 0.00
N TYR A 167 23.13 -16.22 0.15
CA TYR A 167 22.89 -17.58 -0.34
C TYR A 167 21.85 -18.33 0.49
N GLY A 168 21.86 -18.16 1.82
CA GLY A 168 20.86 -18.72 2.70
C GLY A 168 19.45 -18.23 2.39
N ALA A 169 19.28 -16.96 2.04
CA ALA A 169 18.00 -16.40 1.59
C ALA A 169 17.51 -17.07 0.29
N LEU A 170 18.38 -17.19 -0.72
CA LEU A 170 18.06 -17.82 -2.00
C LEU A 170 17.75 -19.32 -1.85
N GLU A 171 18.46 -20.03 -0.97
CA GLU A 171 18.21 -21.43 -0.64
C GLU A 171 16.85 -21.63 0.03
N MET A 172 16.49 -20.78 0.99
CA MET A 172 15.17 -20.84 1.64
C MET A 172 14.04 -20.54 0.64
N ALA A 173 14.22 -19.53 -0.22
CA ALA A 173 13.25 -19.21 -1.27
C ALA A 173 13.07 -20.36 -2.27
N THR A 174 14.16 -20.99 -2.69
CA THR A 174 14.13 -22.16 -3.58
C THR A 174 13.41 -23.33 -2.92
N ARG A 175 13.75 -23.64 -1.66
CA ARG A 175 13.11 -24.71 -0.89
C ARG A 175 11.61 -24.48 -0.69
N ALA A 176 11.18 -23.24 -0.49
CA ALA A 176 9.77 -22.88 -0.38
C ALA A 176 8.99 -23.19 -1.68
N CYS A 177 9.60 -22.90 -2.85
CA CYS A 177 9.01 -23.26 -4.14
C CYS A 177 8.87 -24.78 -4.30
N GLU A 178 9.95 -25.52 -4.02
CA GLU A 178 10.00 -26.98 -4.16
C GLU A 178 9.03 -27.71 -3.23
N ARG A 179 8.85 -27.23 -2.00
CA ARG A 179 7.89 -27.79 -1.03
C ARG A 179 6.44 -27.72 -1.49
N LEU A 180 6.10 -26.68 -2.24
CA LEU A 180 4.78 -26.54 -2.86
C LEU A 180 4.66 -27.34 -4.17
N GLY A 181 5.70 -28.09 -4.55
CA GLY A 181 5.72 -28.92 -5.74
C GLY A 181 6.03 -28.17 -7.04
N TYR A 182 6.43 -26.90 -6.96
CA TYR A 182 6.80 -26.13 -8.15
C TYR A 182 8.24 -26.38 -8.56
N THR A 183 8.49 -26.38 -9.86
CA THR A 183 9.86 -26.44 -10.42
C THR A 183 10.41 -25.03 -10.70
N PRO A 184 11.43 -24.56 -9.98
CA PRO A 184 12.07 -23.27 -10.25
C PRO A 184 12.68 -23.19 -11.66
N GLY A 185 12.46 -22.05 -12.33
CA GLY A 185 12.89 -21.79 -13.71
C GLY A 185 11.93 -22.35 -14.77
N ARG A 186 10.79 -22.95 -14.37
CA ARG A 186 9.78 -23.49 -15.31
C ARG A 186 8.37 -23.03 -14.98
N GLU A 187 7.87 -23.35 -13.78
CA GLU A 187 6.51 -22.98 -13.35
C GLU A 187 6.52 -21.69 -12.55
N VAL A 188 7.59 -21.50 -11.79
CA VAL A 188 7.88 -20.29 -11.03
C VAL A 188 9.34 -19.92 -11.25
N SER A 189 9.63 -18.63 -11.21
CA SER A 189 10.97 -18.11 -11.46
C SER A 189 11.36 -17.15 -10.35
N LEU A 190 12.54 -17.38 -9.78
CA LEU A 190 13.14 -16.44 -8.84
C LEU A 190 13.70 -15.24 -9.59
N GLY A 191 13.70 -14.10 -8.92
CA GLY A 191 14.37 -12.88 -9.32
C GLY A 191 15.13 -12.27 -8.16
N VAL A 192 16.09 -11.40 -8.47
CA VAL A 192 16.86 -10.66 -7.46
C VAL A 192 16.93 -9.20 -7.85
N ASP A 193 16.67 -8.33 -6.88
CA ASP A 193 17.11 -6.93 -6.90
C ASP A 193 18.35 -6.81 -6.03
N PHE A 194 19.50 -6.64 -6.67
CA PHE A 194 20.78 -6.54 -5.99
C PHE A 194 20.95 -5.16 -5.34
N ALA A 195 20.38 -4.11 -5.95
CA ALA A 195 20.61 -2.71 -5.61
C ALA A 195 22.10 -2.39 -5.39
N ALA A 196 22.99 -2.91 -6.26
CA ALA A 196 24.43 -2.97 -6.05
C ALA A 196 25.10 -1.60 -5.82
N SER A 197 24.46 -0.52 -6.27
CA SER A 197 24.86 0.85 -5.98
C SER A 197 24.94 1.15 -4.48
N THR A 198 24.15 0.48 -3.64
CA THR A 198 24.16 0.67 -2.18
C THR A 198 25.36 0.01 -1.48
N GLN A 199 25.97 -0.99 -2.13
CA GLN A 199 27.20 -1.65 -1.69
C GLN A 199 28.45 -0.96 -2.25
N TRP A 200 28.33 -0.12 -3.28
CA TRP A 200 29.46 0.54 -3.89
C TRP A 200 30.06 1.64 -3.00
N ASN A 201 31.34 1.53 -2.66
CA ASN A 201 32.05 2.50 -1.81
C ASN A 201 32.92 3.51 -2.60
N GLY A 202 32.88 3.45 -3.94
CA GLY A 202 33.75 4.23 -4.83
C GLY A 202 34.91 3.43 -5.44
N ASN A 203 35.19 2.23 -4.92
CA ASN A 203 36.26 1.35 -5.40
C ASN A 203 35.87 -0.13 -5.47
N THR A 204 35.20 -0.64 -4.44
CA THR A 204 34.72 -2.03 -4.32
C THR A 204 33.23 -2.05 -3.95
N TYR A 205 32.60 -3.22 -4.10
CA TYR A 205 31.26 -3.52 -3.58
C TYR A 205 31.40 -4.17 -2.20
N ASP A 206 31.05 -3.42 -1.15
CA ASP A 206 31.18 -3.80 0.26
C ASP A 206 29.88 -4.46 0.77
N TYR A 207 29.92 -5.79 0.90
CA TYR A 207 28.84 -6.61 1.45
C TYR A 207 29.03 -6.78 2.96
N ARG A 208 28.81 -5.70 3.70
CA ARG A 208 29.11 -5.60 5.15
C ARG A 208 28.49 -6.71 5.98
N ARG A 209 27.29 -7.18 5.64
CA ARG A 209 26.58 -8.19 6.44
C ARG A 209 27.12 -9.58 6.15
N GLY A 210 27.49 -9.85 4.90
CA GLY A 210 28.21 -11.04 4.47
C GLY A 210 29.70 -11.05 4.85
N GLY A 211 30.27 -9.89 5.18
CA GLY A 211 31.66 -9.75 5.61
C GLY A 211 32.69 -9.92 4.49
N PHE A 212 32.32 -9.61 3.24
CA PHE A 212 33.21 -9.68 2.09
C PHE A 212 33.10 -8.44 1.21
N GLU A 213 34.12 -8.21 0.39
CA GLU A 213 34.13 -7.17 -0.64
C GLU A 213 34.38 -7.82 -2.00
N ASN A 214 33.78 -7.26 -3.04
CA ASN A 214 34.06 -7.62 -4.43
C ASN A 214 34.69 -6.44 -5.15
N ASP A 215 35.76 -6.67 -5.91
CA ASP A 215 36.12 -5.77 -7.00
C ASP A 215 35.08 -5.81 -8.15
N VAL A 216 35.31 -5.04 -9.20
CA VAL A 216 34.37 -4.95 -10.34
C VAL A 216 34.19 -6.29 -11.06
N GLY A 217 35.26 -7.07 -11.22
CA GLY A 217 35.20 -8.39 -11.86
C GLY A 217 34.54 -9.42 -10.95
N GLU A 218 34.90 -9.43 -9.66
CA GLU A 218 34.30 -10.29 -8.65
C GLU A 218 32.80 -10.04 -8.50
N GLN A 219 32.33 -8.80 -8.64
CA GLN A 219 30.90 -8.48 -8.60
C GLN A 219 30.13 -9.09 -9.79
N ILE A 220 30.72 -9.07 -10.99
CA ILE A 220 30.12 -9.68 -12.18
C ILE A 220 30.04 -11.20 -12.00
N GLU A 221 31.08 -11.83 -11.45
CA GLU A 221 31.08 -13.28 -11.17
C GLU A 221 30.09 -13.63 -10.06
N PHE A 222 30.02 -12.84 -8.98
CA PHE A 222 29.06 -13.01 -7.89
C PHE A 222 27.61 -12.99 -8.40
N ALA A 223 27.24 -11.98 -9.19
CA ALA A 223 25.92 -11.90 -9.81
C ALA A 223 25.69 -13.05 -10.81
N SER A 224 26.70 -13.37 -11.62
CA SER A 224 26.65 -14.48 -12.59
C SER A 224 26.39 -15.83 -11.91
N ASP A 225 27.05 -16.08 -10.79
CA ASP A 225 26.93 -17.31 -10.02
C ASP A 225 25.55 -17.45 -9.40
N ILE A 226 25.00 -16.37 -8.85
CA ILE A 226 23.62 -16.35 -8.34
C ILE A 226 22.62 -16.62 -9.47
N ILE A 227 22.76 -15.94 -10.62
CA ILE A 227 21.89 -16.13 -11.78
C ILE A 227 21.89 -17.60 -12.24
N LYS A 228 23.08 -18.20 -12.38
CA LYS A 228 23.25 -19.59 -12.82
C LYS A 228 22.74 -20.60 -11.80
N LYS A 229 23.19 -20.46 -10.54
CA LYS A 229 22.93 -21.45 -9.47
C LYS A 229 21.44 -21.54 -9.15
N TYR A 230 20.74 -20.40 -9.11
CA TYR A 230 19.31 -20.34 -8.76
C TYR A 230 18.38 -20.18 -9.97
N LYS A 231 18.93 -20.25 -11.20
CA LYS A 231 18.18 -20.16 -12.46
C LYS A 231 17.24 -18.95 -12.50
N LEU A 232 17.79 -17.79 -12.16
CA LEU A 232 17.00 -16.56 -12.11
C LEU A 232 16.44 -16.23 -13.49
N ALA A 233 15.19 -15.74 -13.53
CA ALA A 233 14.62 -15.16 -14.74
C ALA A 233 14.73 -13.63 -14.76
N TYR A 234 15.09 -13.03 -13.63
CA TYR A 234 15.13 -11.58 -13.42
C TYR A 234 16.31 -11.20 -12.51
N ALA A 235 17.11 -10.23 -12.94
CA ALA A 235 18.20 -9.65 -12.16
C ALA A 235 18.22 -8.13 -12.36
N GLU A 236 17.96 -7.39 -11.29
CA GLU A 236 17.88 -5.92 -11.26
C GLU A 236 19.12 -5.33 -10.59
N ASP A 237 19.72 -4.31 -11.23
CA ASP A 237 20.84 -3.51 -10.73
C ASP A 237 21.97 -4.31 -10.08
N ALA A 238 22.46 -5.32 -10.80
CA ALA A 238 23.55 -6.19 -10.36
C ALA A 238 24.92 -5.48 -10.25
N VAL A 239 25.05 -4.27 -10.78
CA VAL A 239 26.25 -3.43 -10.72
C VAL A 239 25.86 -1.98 -10.44
N HIS A 240 26.84 -1.15 -10.09
CA HIS A 240 26.64 0.28 -9.82
C HIS A 240 25.95 1.01 -10.99
N GLU A 241 25.13 2.02 -10.68
CA GLU A 241 24.27 2.74 -11.65
C GLU A 241 24.99 3.32 -12.88
N GLU A 242 26.26 3.71 -12.76
CA GLU A 242 27.06 4.24 -13.88
C GLU A 242 27.89 3.16 -14.63
N ALA A 243 27.79 1.88 -14.24
CA ALA A 243 28.58 0.76 -14.77
C ALA A 243 27.94 0.08 -16.00
N PHE A 244 27.66 0.87 -17.04
CA PHE A 244 26.97 0.42 -18.27
C PHE A 244 27.66 -0.76 -18.98
N GLU A 245 28.99 -0.77 -19.05
CA GLU A 245 29.76 -1.82 -19.73
C GLU A 245 29.70 -3.15 -18.96
N GLN A 246 29.76 -3.08 -17.64
CA GLN A 246 29.67 -4.26 -16.76
C GLN A 246 28.27 -4.88 -16.81
N MET A 247 27.22 -4.05 -16.84
CA MET A 247 25.86 -4.56 -17.03
C MET A 247 25.68 -5.16 -18.44
N SER A 248 26.32 -4.58 -19.47
CA SER A 248 26.36 -5.13 -20.84
C SER A 248 27.03 -6.51 -20.90
N GLU A 249 28.07 -6.72 -20.10
CA GLU A 249 28.67 -8.04 -19.94
C GLU A 249 27.69 -9.06 -19.36
N LEU A 250 26.95 -8.73 -18.31
CA LEU A 250 25.91 -9.59 -17.74
C LEU A 250 24.79 -9.88 -18.76
N ALA A 251 24.30 -8.85 -19.48
CA ALA A 251 23.28 -9.00 -20.51
C ALA A 251 23.71 -9.96 -21.64
N ARG A 252 24.99 -9.90 -22.07
CA ARG A 252 25.54 -10.84 -23.06
C ARG A 252 25.71 -12.27 -22.52
N ARG A 253 26.12 -12.41 -21.26
CA ARG A 253 26.27 -13.73 -20.60
C ARG A 253 24.92 -14.43 -20.40
N PHE A 254 23.85 -13.65 -20.19
CA PHE A 254 22.52 -14.16 -19.82
C PHE A 254 21.38 -13.60 -20.69
N PRO A 255 21.38 -13.86 -22.01
CA PRO A 255 20.36 -13.29 -22.91
C PRO A 255 18.92 -13.79 -22.61
N GLY A 256 18.77 -14.90 -21.90
CA GLY A 256 17.48 -15.45 -21.47
C GLY A 256 16.98 -14.95 -20.11
N VAL A 257 17.73 -14.08 -19.44
CA VAL A 257 17.39 -13.49 -18.14
C VAL A 257 17.07 -12.01 -18.36
N MET A 258 16.06 -11.48 -17.68
CA MET A 258 15.76 -10.05 -17.68
C MET A 258 16.82 -9.31 -16.83
N ILE A 259 17.90 -8.89 -17.49
CA ILE A 259 18.94 -8.01 -16.93
C ILE A 259 18.37 -6.59 -16.95
N THR A 260 17.95 -6.14 -15.78
CA THR A 260 17.04 -5.01 -15.60
C THR A 260 17.76 -3.83 -14.98
N GLY A 261 17.62 -2.65 -15.60
CA GLY A 261 18.11 -1.40 -15.01
C GLY A 261 17.01 -0.60 -14.32
N ASP A 262 17.17 -0.31 -13.02
CA ASP A 262 16.34 0.62 -12.25
C ASP A 262 17.08 1.93 -11.98
N ASP A 263 18.06 1.94 -11.08
CA ASP A 263 18.95 3.08 -10.86
C ASP A 263 19.87 3.33 -12.06
N LEU A 264 20.15 2.32 -12.88
CA LEU A 264 20.90 2.51 -14.13
C LEU A 264 20.14 3.35 -15.17
N THR A 265 18.80 3.26 -15.21
CA THR A 265 17.98 3.95 -16.24
C THR A 265 17.13 5.09 -15.69
N VAL A 266 16.80 5.05 -14.41
CA VAL A 266 15.98 6.01 -13.64
C VAL A 266 14.71 6.48 -14.35
N THR A 267 14.10 5.60 -15.15
CA THR A 267 12.95 5.93 -16.01
C THR A 267 13.18 7.20 -16.87
N ASN A 268 14.39 7.37 -17.40
CA ASN A 268 14.77 8.52 -18.23
C ASN A 268 15.11 8.07 -19.66
N ALA A 269 14.41 8.63 -20.66
CA ALA A 269 14.54 8.18 -22.06
C ALA A 269 15.96 8.40 -22.63
N THR A 270 16.64 9.49 -22.26
CA THR A 270 18.02 9.75 -22.70
C THR A 270 19.01 8.74 -22.12
N ILE A 271 18.84 8.37 -20.85
CA ILE A 271 19.70 7.38 -20.19
C ILE A 271 19.38 5.98 -20.72
N LEU A 272 18.11 5.67 -20.97
CA LEU A 272 17.72 4.42 -21.63
C LEU A 272 18.31 4.30 -23.03
N GLN A 273 18.32 5.38 -23.82
CA GLN A 273 18.96 5.37 -25.14
C GLN A 273 20.45 5.01 -25.01
N ARG A 274 21.17 5.61 -24.05
CA ARG A 274 22.56 5.23 -23.77
C ARG A 274 22.70 3.76 -23.37
N ALA A 275 21.81 3.25 -22.51
CA ALA A 275 21.82 1.85 -22.12
C ALA A 275 21.58 0.90 -23.32
N ILE A 276 20.68 1.27 -24.23
CA ILE A 276 20.42 0.55 -25.48
C ILE A 276 21.66 0.56 -26.37
N ASP A 277 22.28 1.72 -26.57
CA ASP A 277 23.47 1.87 -27.42
C ASP A 277 24.66 1.04 -26.91
N CYS A 278 24.81 0.92 -25.59
CA CYS A 278 25.82 0.09 -24.94
C CYS A 278 25.43 -1.41 -24.84
N GLY A 279 24.18 -1.77 -25.11
CA GLY A 279 23.63 -3.10 -24.85
C GLY A 279 23.61 -3.47 -23.36
N SER A 280 23.51 -2.47 -22.48
CA SER A 280 23.66 -2.62 -21.03
C SER A 280 22.53 -3.38 -20.36
N CYS A 281 21.33 -3.39 -20.91
CA CYS A 281 20.20 -4.11 -20.36
C CYS A 281 19.28 -4.62 -21.46
N ASN A 282 18.50 -5.66 -21.15
CA ASN A 282 17.41 -6.14 -22.02
C ASN A 282 16.03 -5.95 -21.35
N ALA A 283 16.02 -5.37 -20.15
CA ALA A 283 14.85 -5.00 -19.39
C ALA A 283 15.07 -3.68 -18.63
N ALA A 284 14.00 -2.97 -18.29
CA ALA A 284 14.06 -1.73 -17.52
C ALA A 284 12.84 -1.55 -16.61
N ILE A 285 13.08 -0.98 -15.43
CA ILE A 285 12.01 -0.55 -14.53
C ILE A 285 11.34 0.73 -15.06
N LEU A 286 10.00 0.73 -15.07
CA LEU A 286 9.16 1.88 -15.34
C LEU A 286 8.56 2.39 -14.02
N LYS A 287 9.20 3.37 -13.40
CA LYS A 287 8.69 4.12 -12.23
C LYS A 287 8.20 5.49 -12.69
N VAL A 288 6.90 5.61 -12.89
CA VAL A 288 6.26 6.78 -13.52
C VAL A 288 6.61 8.10 -12.80
N ASN A 289 6.73 8.06 -11.48
CA ASN A 289 7.09 9.24 -10.69
C ASN A 289 8.58 9.65 -10.84
N GLN A 290 9.48 8.74 -11.27
CA GLN A 290 10.87 9.06 -11.62
C GLN A 290 10.98 9.77 -12.97
N ALA A 291 10.03 9.59 -13.88
CA ALA A 291 10.01 10.31 -15.16
C ALA A 291 9.58 11.78 -14.98
N GLY A 292 8.79 12.06 -13.94
CA GLY A 292 8.30 13.39 -13.58
C GLY A 292 6.91 13.70 -14.12
N SER A 293 6.57 13.27 -15.34
CA SER A 293 5.20 13.31 -15.87
C SER A 293 4.79 12.00 -16.54
N LEU A 294 3.48 11.78 -16.69
CA LEU A 294 2.97 10.60 -17.41
C LEU A 294 3.47 10.55 -18.86
N GLN A 295 3.54 11.67 -19.57
CA GLN A 295 4.03 11.70 -20.95
C GLN A 295 5.49 11.28 -21.06
N ASP A 296 6.38 11.73 -20.17
CA ASP A 296 7.80 11.30 -20.18
C ASP A 296 7.90 9.79 -19.93
N ALA A 297 7.07 9.26 -19.02
CA ALA A 297 7.05 7.83 -18.72
C ALA A 297 6.53 7.00 -19.91
N MET A 298 5.52 7.49 -20.63
CA MET A 298 5.03 6.87 -21.85
C MET A 298 6.07 6.96 -22.98
N GLU A 299 6.85 8.03 -23.07
CA GLU A 299 7.96 8.14 -24.02
C GLU A 299 9.08 7.14 -23.72
N PHE A 300 9.47 7.02 -22.45
CA PHE A 300 10.39 5.98 -22.00
C PHE A 300 9.88 4.58 -22.39
N ALA A 301 8.60 4.30 -22.14
CA ALA A 301 8.00 3.02 -22.47
C ALA A 301 8.00 2.75 -23.99
N ARG A 302 7.65 3.74 -24.82
CA ARG A 302 7.70 3.63 -26.29
C ARG A 302 9.14 3.44 -26.80
N LEU A 303 10.13 4.05 -26.14
CA LEU A 303 11.53 3.86 -26.50
C LEU A 303 11.99 2.43 -26.20
N ALA A 304 11.63 1.90 -25.02
CA ALA A 304 11.91 0.54 -24.62
C ALA A 304 11.30 -0.48 -25.60
N ASP A 305 10.00 -0.35 -25.89
CA ASP A 305 9.27 -1.25 -26.79
C ASP A 305 9.88 -1.30 -28.20
N ARG A 306 10.19 -0.14 -28.79
CA ARG A 306 10.82 -0.05 -30.12
C ARG A 306 12.20 -0.71 -30.20
N ASN A 307 12.90 -0.86 -29.08
CA ASN A 307 14.23 -1.46 -29.00
C ASN A 307 14.23 -2.84 -28.35
N GLY A 308 13.06 -3.45 -28.14
CA GLY A 308 12.96 -4.80 -27.57
C GLY A 308 13.36 -4.89 -26.09
N ILE A 309 13.38 -3.77 -25.36
CA ILE A 309 13.62 -3.74 -23.92
C ILE A 309 12.33 -4.11 -23.21
N SER A 310 12.36 -5.18 -22.41
CA SER A 310 11.21 -5.61 -21.62
C SER A 310 10.94 -4.63 -20.48
N LEU A 311 9.70 -4.16 -20.36
CA LEU A 311 9.31 -3.25 -19.28
C LEU A 311 8.79 -3.99 -18.05
N ILE A 312 9.19 -3.50 -16.89
CA ILE A 312 8.66 -3.89 -15.59
C ILE A 312 8.09 -2.65 -14.94
N THR A 313 6.76 -2.54 -14.88
CA THR A 313 6.15 -1.41 -14.19
C THR A 313 6.28 -1.62 -12.69
N SER A 314 6.76 -0.61 -11.96
CA SER A 314 7.09 -0.74 -10.55
C SER A 314 6.42 0.31 -9.67
N HIS A 315 6.09 -0.11 -8.46
CA HIS A 315 5.75 0.74 -7.33
C HIS A 315 6.98 1.49 -6.79
N ARG A 316 6.75 2.31 -5.75
CA ARG A 316 7.77 2.95 -4.89
C ARG A 316 7.56 2.54 -3.44
N SER A 317 8.64 2.50 -2.65
CA SER A 317 8.59 2.13 -1.22
C SER A 317 7.54 2.91 -0.40
N GLY A 318 7.29 4.18 -0.73
CA GLY A 318 6.19 4.98 -0.20
C GLY A 318 5.03 5.11 -1.19
N GLU A 319 4.15 4.10 -1.25
CA GLU A 319 3.02 4.04 -2.17
C GLU A 319 1.70 4.53 -1.54
N SER A 320 0.73 4.92 -2.37
CA SER A 320 -0.65 5.24 -1.98
C SER A 320 -1.61 4.08 -2.30
N THR A 321 -2.91 4.28 -2.10
CA THR A 321 -3.95 3.32 -2.52
C THR A 321 -4.30 3.39 -4.01
N ASP A 322 -3.56 4.17 -4.80
CA ASP A 322 -3.81 4.37 -6.23
C ASP A 322 -3.48 3.11 -7.05
N SER A 323 -4.33 2.77 -8.01
CA SER A 323 -4.18 1.58 -8.87
C SER A 323 -3.58 1.87 -10.25
N GLN A 324 -3.13 3.10 -10.48
CA GLN A 324 -2.74 3.62 -11.80
C GLN A 324 -1.58 2.83 -12.43
N ILE A 325 -0.62 2.36 -11.63
CA ILE A 325 0.51 1.57 -12.13
C ILE A 325 0.07 0.26 -12.82
N SER A 326 -1.05 -0.33 -12.38
CA SER A 326 -1.60 -1.54 -13.02
C SER A 326 -2.16 -1.21 -14.40
N HIS A 327 -2.86 -0.08 -14.52
CA HIS A 327 -3.36 0.40 -15.80
C HIS A 327 -2.21 0.77 -16.76
N ILE A 328 -1.18 1.43 -16.25
CA ILE A 328 0.00 1.81 -17.03
C ILE A 328 0.73 0.57 -17.51
N GLY A 329 0.98 -0.43 -16.64
CA GLY A 329 1.64 -1.67 -17.04
C GLY A 329 0.89 -2.45 -18.12
N ILE A 330 -0.44 -2.45 -18.08
CA ILE A 330 -1.27 -3.02 -19.16
C ILE A 330 -1.14 -2.18 -20.45
N ALA A 331 -1.21 -0.85 -20.33
CA ALA A 331 -1.15 0.05 -21.48
C ALA A 331 0.20 0.01 -22.21
N THR A 332 1.30 -0.15 -21.46
CA THR A 332 2.67 -0.21 -21.97
C THR A 332 3.12 -1.62 -22.35
N GLY A 333 2.26 -2.64 -22.19
CA GLY A 333 2.61 -4.03 -22.50
C GLY A 333 3.73 -4.60 -21.63
N SER A 334 3.87 -4.09 -20.39
CA SER A 334 4.89 -4.54 -19.44
C SER A 334 4.82 -6.05 -19.24
N LYS A 335 5.99 -6.69 -19.13
CA LYS A 335 6.07 -8.13 -18.93
C LYS A 335 5.80 -8.50 -17.48
N LEU A 336 6.32 -7.69 -16.56
CA LEU A 336 6.15 -7.87 -15.13
C LEU A 336 5.57 -6.60 -14.48
N LEU A 337 4.91 -6.78 -13.35
CA LEU A 337 4.47 -5.71 -12.47
C LEU A 337 5.06 -5.95 -11.08
N LYS A 338 6.08 -5.17 -10.73
CA LYS A 338 6.71 -5.18 -9.40
C LYS A 338 5.86 -4.32 -8.47
N ASN A 339 5.02 -4.94 -7.67
CA ASN A 339 4.16 -4.23 -6.73
C ASN A 339 4.48 -4.67 -5.30
N GLN A 340 4.24 -3.79 -4.33
CA GLN A 340 4.27 -4.21 -2.92
C GLN A 340 3.24 -5.32 -2.73
N ARG A 341 3.38 -6.04 -1.62
CA ARG A 341 2.21 -6.62 -0.99
C ARG A 341 1.27 -5.48 -0.56
N SER A 342 0.47 -4.95 -1.49
CA SER A 342 -0.87 -4.51 -1.14
C SER A 342 -1.50 -5.68 -0.39
N ASN A 343 -2.22 -5.42 0.70
CA ASN A 343 -2.82 -6.40 1.62
C ASN A 343 -3.69 -7.47 0.92
N MET A 344 -3.09 -8.34 0.11
CA MET A 344 -3.73 -9.39 -0.67
C MET A 344 -3.64 -10.73 0.05
N SER A 345 -2.65 -10.89 0.94
CA SER A 345 -2.66 -11.98 1.92
C SER A 345 -3.80 -11.87 2.92
N GLN A 346 -4.30 -10.65 3.14
CA GLN A 346 -5.52 -10.45 3.89
C GLN A 346 -6.67 -11.10 3.13
N GLN A 347 -6.69 -11.19 1.80
CA GLN A 347 -7.89 -11.59 1.06
C GLN A 347 -8.40 -13.02 1.26
N GLN A 348 -7.59 -14.01 1.68
CA GLN A 348 -8.11 -15.36 1.99
C GLN A 348 -8.68 -15.47 3.41
N GLU A 349 -7.97 -14.96 4.42
CA GLU A 349 -8.47 -14.84 5.81
C GLU A 349 -9.59 -13.79 5.94
N PHE A 350 -9.45 -12.66 5.21
CA PHE A 350 -10.52 -11.69 4.96
C PHE A 350 -11.64 -12.31 4.16
N THR A 351 -11.52 -13.33 3.31
CA THR A 351 -12.72 -13.80 2.60
C THR A 351 -13.71 -14.42 3.59
N GLU A 352 -13.25 -15.12 4.62
CA GLU A 352 -14.13 -15.65 5.67
C GLU A 352 -14.52 -14.56 6.68
N ILE A 353 -13.57 -13.79 7.19
CA ILE A 353 -13.85 -12.72 8.16
C ILE A 353 -14.72 -11.62 7.52
N ARG A 354 -14.48 -11.22 6.28
CA ARG A 354 -15.31 -10.26 5.52
C ARG A 354 -16.68 -10.84 5.22
N LYS A 355 -16.82 -12.15 4.92
CA LYS A 355 -18.14 -12.78 4.81
C LYS A 355 -18.90 -12.70 6.13
N ARG A 356 -18.24 -13.00 7.26
CA ARG A 356 -18.83 -12.88 8.61
C ARG A 356 -19.19 -11.43 8.97
N ILE A 357 -18.31 -10.47 8.69
CA ILE A 357 -18.57 -9.04 8.89
C ILE A 357 -19.73 -8.56 8.00
N LEU A 358 -19.86 -9.08 6.78
CA LEU A 358 -20.97 -8.74 5.90
C LEU A 358 -22.32 -9.25 6.44
N THR A 359 -22.36 -10.42 7.09
CA THR A 359 -23.61 -10.96 7.68
C THR A 359 -24.07 -10.18 8.91
N THR A 360 -23.22 -9.37 9.55
CA THR A 360 -23.62 -8.55 10.70
C THR A 360 -24.45 -7.32 10.33
N GLY A 361 -24.53 -6.99 9.03
CA GLY A 361 -25.23 -5.82 8.55
C GLY A 361 -24.46 -4.51 8.74
N ILE A 362 -23.15 -4.55 9.01
CA ILE A 362 -22.28 -3.37 9.22
C ILE A 362 -22.40 -2.31 8.12
N ARG A 363 -22.70 -2.73 6.89
CA ARG A 363 -22.84 -1.86 5.71
C ARG A 363 -24.26 -1.37 5.42
N VAL A 364 -25.26 -1.92 6.11
CA VAL A 364 -26.68 -1.65 5.83
C VAL A 364 -27.00 -0.30 6.43
N GLY A 365 -27.16 0.73 5.60
CA GLY A 365 -27.57 2.04 6.07
C GLY A 365 -29.07 2.24 6.09
N THR A 366 -29.51 3.47 5.86
CA THR A 366 -30.92 3.87 5.87
C THR A 366 -31.40 4.30 4.49
N PRO A 367 -32.72 4.49 4.27
CA PRO A 367 -33.25 5.07 3.03
C PRO A 367 -32.85 6.53 2.81
N VAL A 368 -32.25 7.18 3.80
CA VAL A 368 -31.90 8.60 3.79
C VAL A 368 -30.38 8.74 3.82
N LYS A 369 -29.85 9.72 3.07
CA LYS A 369 -28.44 10.10 3.20
C LYS A 369 -28.25 11.58 3.38
N THR A 370 -27.38 11.97 4.31
CA THR A 370 -26.97 13.37 4.45
C THR A 370 -25.87 13.72 3.46
N LYS A 371 -25.68 15.03 3.23
CA LYS A 371 -24.55 15.53 2.41
C LYS A 371 -23.18 15.12 2.98
N PHE A 372 -23.08 14.93 4.29
CA PHE A 372 -21.84 14.60 4.98
C PHE A 372 -21.45 13.13 4.79
N MET A 373 -22.45 12.26 4.66
CA MET A 373 -22.22 10.83 4.51
C MET A 373 -22.09 10.37 3.05
N LYS A 374 -22.43 11.20 2.07
CA LYS A 374 -22.26 10.91 0.64
C LYS A 374 -20.89 10.30 0.25
N PRO A 375 -19.74 10.75 0.78
CA PRO A 375 -18.44 10.17 0.42
C PRO A 375 -18.23 8.73 0.88
N PHE A 376 -19.03 8.24 1.84
CA PHE A 376 -18.91 6.92 2.45
C PHE A 376 -19.97 5.91 1.95
N ILE A 377 -20.81 6.34 1.00
CA ILE A 377 -22.00 5.61 0.57
C ILE A 377 -21.83 5.11 -0.87
N THR A 378 -22.15 3.83 -1.06
CA THR A 378 -22.26 3.15 -2.35
C THR A 378 -23.71 3.19 -2.88
N LYS A 379 -23.99 2.51 -4.00
CA LYS A 379 -25.34 2.49 -4.58
C LYS A 379 -26.36 1.85 -3.61
N PRO A 380 -27.63 2.31 -3.61
CA PRO A 380 -28.66 1.71 -2.78
C PRO A 380 -28.91 0.26 -3.19
N ASP A 381 -29.34 -0.56 -2.24
CA ASP A 381 -29.77 -1.94 -2.48
C ASP A 381 -31.18 -2.01 -3.10
N PRO A 382 -31.69 -3.21 -3.46
CA PRO A 382 -33.03 -3.37 -4.02
C PRO A 382 -34.17 -2.89 -3.11
N ASP A 383 -33.95 -2.86 -1.79
CA ASP A 383 -34.91 -2.41 -0.79
C ASP A 383 -34.85 -0.87 -0.57
N GLY A 384 -33.97 -0.19 -1.32
CA GLY A 384 -33.80 1.26 -1.29
C GLY A 384 -32.91 1.77 -0.16
N LEU A 385 -32.18 0.89 0.54
CA LEU A 385 -31.26 1.27 1.61
C LEU A 385 -29.91 1.69 1.03
N TYR A 386 -29.40 2.85 1.45
CA TYR A 386 -28.05 3.27 1.09
C TYR A 386 -27.03 2.40 1.80
N MET A 387 -26.06 1.87 1.05
CA MET A 387 -25.07 0.96 1.57
C MET A 387 -23.76 1.68 1.87
N LEU A 388 -23.17 1.48 3.04
CA LEU A 388 -21.87 2.04 3.41
C LEU A 388 -20.74 1.23 2.78
N ASP A 389 -19.69 1.93 2.33
CA ASP A 389 -18.52 1.28 1.71
C ASP A 389 -17.66 0.59 2.78
N LEU A 390 -17.73 -0.75 2.81
CA LEU A 390 -17.01 -1.57 3.78
C LEU A 390 -15.50 -1.37 3.74
N THR A 391 -14.92 -1.10 2.57
CA THR A 391 -13.48 -0.86 2.47
C THR A 391 -13.13 0.43 3.21
N ILE A 392 -13.90 1.49 2.98
CA ILE A 392 -13.72 2.77 3.70
C ILE A 392 -13.99 2.60 5.21
N THR A 393 -14.98 1.80 5.60
CA THR A 393 -15.24 1.48 7.01
C THR A 393 -14.02 0.87 7.68
N LEU A 394 -13.43 -0.18 7.09
CA LEU A 394 -12.28 -0.88 7.64
C LEU A 394 -11.05 0.04 7.70
N ASP A 395 -10.80 0.84 6.66
CA ASP A 395 -9.71 1.81 6.64
C ASP A 395 -9.86 2.85 7.77
N ARG A 396 -11.09 3.34 8.00
CA ARG A 396 -11.39 4.31 9.07
C ARG A 396 -11.24 3.71 10.46
N ILE A 397 -11.57 2.42 10.63
CA ILE A 397 -11.31 1.69 11.89
C ILE A 397 -9.80 1.60 12.15
N GLY A 398 -8.99 1.24 11.15
CA GLY A 398 -7.53 1.21 11.31
C GLY A 398 -6.92 2.59 11.60
N ILE A 399 -7.42 3.66 10.98
CA ILE A 399 -7.02 5.04 11.29
C ILE A 399 -7.41 5.40 12.74
N ALA A 400 -8.62 5.03 13.17
CA ALA A 400 -9.11 5.28 14.52
C ALA A 400 -8.25 4.56 15.56
N ALA A 401 -7.89 3.30 15.32
CA ALA A 401 -7.03 2.51 16.21
C ALA A 401 -5.65 3.17 16.40
N ARG A 402 -4.98 3.56 15.31
CA ARG A 402 -3.69 4.29 15.37
C ARG A 402 -3.80 5.62 16.12
N PHE A 403 -4.89 6.36 15.89
CA PHE A 403 -5.14 7.61 16.60
C PHE A 403 -5.34 7.37 18.09
N ILE A 404 -6.10 6.34 18.43
CA ILE A 404 -6.38 5.92 19.82
C ILE A 404 -5.08 5.54 20.53
N ASN A 405 -4.25 4.69 19.94
CA ASN A 405 -2.98 4.29 20.55
C ASN A 405 -2.01 5.45 20.72
N ARG A 406 -2.02 6.43 19.81
CA ARG A 406 -1.20 7.65 19.94
C ARG A 406 -1.65 8.55 21.11
N VAL A 407 -2.96 8.61 21.39
CA VAL A 407 -3.51 9.40 22.50
C VAL A 407 -3.33 8.67 23.85
N GLY A 408 -3.31 7.34 23.83
CA GLY A 408 -3.31 6.49 25.02
C GLY A 408 -4.74 6.10 25.41
N ILE A 409 -4.98 4.80 25.62
CA ILE A 409 -6.31 4.23 25.89
C ILE A 409 -6.88 4.68 27.23
N GLU A 410 -6.00 4.97 28.18
CA GLU A 410 -6.30 5.50 29.50
C GLU A 410 -6.75 6.96 29.47
N ASN A 411 -6.43 7.68 28.39
CA ASN A 411 -6.76 9.10 28.23
C ASN A 411 -8.07 9.32 27.44
N MET A 412 -8.89 8.29 27.26
CA MET A 412 -10.14 8.42 26.49
C MET A 412 -11.34 7.80 27.15
N ILE A 413 -12.50 8.23 26.67
CA ILE A 413 -13.78 7.62 27.00
C ILE A 413 -14.51 7.14 25.75
N VAL A 414 -15.21 6.02 25.91
CA VAL A 414 -16.20 5.54 24.94
C VAL A 414 -17.57 5.74 25.56
N CYS A 415 -18.47 6.40 24.83
CA CYS A 415 -19.76 6.78 25.37
C CYS A 415 -20.88 6.59 24.36
N SER A 416 -22.05 6.22 24.89
CA SER A 416 -23.24 6.03 24.08
C SER A 416 -24.50 6.04 24.94
N GLY A 417 -25.51 6.77 24.48
CA GLY A 417 -26.89 6.65 24.98
C GLY A 417 -27.66 5.49 24.32
N ARG A 418 -27.09 4.82 23.32
CA ARG A 418 -27.76 3.77 22.55
C ARG A 418 -27.65 2.43 23.28
N ILE A 419 -28.79 1.87 23.63
CA ILE A 419 -28.89 0.60 24.39
C ILE A 419 -28.19 -0.56 23.65
N ASN A 420 -28.32 -0.62 22.33
CA ASN A 420 -27.66 -1.64 21.50
C ASN A 420 -26.12 -1.54 21.50
N ALA A 421 -25.55 -0.45 22.01
CA ALA A 421 -24.11 -0.23 22.11
C ALA A 421 -23.54 -0.60 23.49
N THR A 422 -24.38 -0.84 24.49
CA THR A 422 -23.97 -1.13 25.88
C THR A 422 -22.98 -2.29 25.94
N THR A 423 -23.39 -3.49 25.54
CA THR A 423 -22.52 -4.68 25.56
C THR A 423 -21.30 -4.57 24.65
N PRO A 424 -21.41 -4.06 23.40
CA PRO A 424 -20.24 -3.82 22.56
C PRO A 424 -19.19 -2.92 23.23
N ILE A 425 -19.61 -1.85 23.90
CA ILE A 425 -18.72 -0.93 24.60
C ILE A 425 -18.12 -1.58 25.85
N GLU A 426 -18.92 -2.29 26.65
CA GLU A 426 -18.42 -3.02 27.83
C GLU A 426 -17.34 -4.02 27.46
N LYS A 427 -17.56 -4.82 26.39
CA LYS A 427 -16.57 -5.76 25.87
C LYS A 427 -15.36 -5.08 25.28
N PHE A 428 -15.55 -3.99 24.55
CA PHE A 428 -14.44 -3.17 24.06
C PHE A 428 -13.57 -2.66 25.20
N CYS A 429 -14.18 -2.14 26.28
CA CYS A 429 -13.48 -1.66 27.46
C CYS A 429 -12.80 -2.79 28.24
N GLU A 430 -13.44 -3.95 28.38
CA GLU A 430 -12.87 -5.17 28.98
C GLU A 430 -11.58 -5.58 28.26
N VAL A 431 -11.60 -5.55 26.92
CA VAL A 431 -10.49 -6.01 26.07
C VAL A 431 -9.35 -4.99 25.99
N THR A 432 -9.67 -3.69 25.90
CA THR A 432 -8.68 -2.64 25.60
C THR A 432 -8.17 -1.88 26.84
N GLY A 433 -8.93 -1.91 27.94
CA GLY A 433 -8.71 -1.08 29.12
C GLY A 433 -9.28 0.34 29.03
N ALA A 434 -10.07 0.66 27.99
CA ALA A 434 -10.72 1.96 27.85
C ALA A 434 -11.80 2.21 28.93
N MET A 435 -12.13 3.48 29.18
CA MET A 435 -13.20 3.85 30.12
C MET A 435 -14.56 3.99 29.41
N ALA A 436 -15.59 3.31 29.92
CA ALA A 436 -16.95 3.41 29.41
C ALA A 436 -17.77 4.50 30.14
N LYS A 437 -18.59 5.25 29.39
CA LYS A 437 -19.64 6.13 29.92
C LYS A 437 -20.96 5.86 29.22
N LEU A 438 -21.72 4.92 29.78
CA LEU A 438 -22.95 4.40 29.18
C LEU A 438 -24.21 5.12 29.68
N GLY A 439 -25.22 5.12 28.83
CA GLY A 439 -26.52 5.71 29.14
C GLY A 439 -26.53 7.22 28.95
N ARG A 440 -27.36 7.92 29.73
CA ARG A 440 -27.55 9.37 29.58
C ARG A 440 -26.27 10.12 29.94
N PHE A 441 -25.72 10.85 28.98
CA PHE A 441 -24.59 11.76 29.21
C PHE A 441 -25.06 13.01 29.96
N MET A 442 -24.46 13.29 31.12
CA MET A 442 -24.91 14.36 32.01
C MET A 442 -24.23 15.68 31.62
N PRO A 443 -24.99 16.79 31.45
CA PRO A 443 -24.42 18.12 31.22
C PRO A 443 -23.31 18.50 32.21
N GLY A 444 -22.17 18.94 31.68
CA GLY A 444 -21.02 19.39 32.47
C GLY A 444 -20.02 18.28 32.82
N THR A 445 -20.23 17.06 32.32
CA THR A 445 -19.29 15.93 32.47
C THR A 445 -17.90 16.26 31.92
N LEU A 446 -17.79 17.04 30.83
CA LEU A 446 -16.50 17.41 30.22
C LEU A 446 -16.14 18.90 30.40
N THR A 447 -17.07 19.73 30.87
CA THR A 447 -16.90 21.19 30.85
C THR A 447 -16.99 21.87 32.22
N ASN A 448 -17.37 21.16 33.29
CA ASN A 448 -17.55 21.76 34.61
C ASN A 448 -16.77 21.01 35.71
N PRO A 449 -15.54 21.47 36.04
CA PRO A 449 -14.70 20.85 37.07
C PRO A 449 -15.30 20.80 38.48
N SER A 450 -16.36 21.57 38.76
CA SER A 450 -17.02 21.57 40.07
C SER A 450 -18.01 20.41 40.27
N LEU A 451 -18.30 19.64 39.23
CA LEU A 451 -19.22 18.50 39.33
C LEU A 451 -18.49 17.22 39.76
N PRO A 452 -19.09 16.38 40.63
CA PRO A 452 -18.43 15.17 41.15
C PRO A 452 -18.22 14.08 40.08
N TYR A 453 -18.83 14.23 38.91
CA TYR A 453 -18.71 13.33 37.77
C TYR A 453 -17.96 13.96 36.59
N TYR A 454 -17.27 15.09 36.82
CA TYR A 454 -16.39 15.70 35.83
C TYR A 454 -15.21 14.79 35.51
N ILE A 455 -14.88 14.70 34.22
CA ILE A 455 -13.70 14.00 33.70
C ILE A 455 -13.10 14.80 32.55
N GLU A 456 -11.78 14.65 32.36
CA GLU A 456 -11.04 15.39 31.33
C GLU A 456 -10.29 14.43 30.40
N PRO A 457 -11.02 13.72 29.51
CA PRO A 457 -10.40 12.87 28.51
C PRO A 457 -9.74 13.71 27.41
N LYS A 458 -8.72 13.14 26.77
CA LYS A 458 -8.06 13.71 25.58
C LYS A 458 -8.70 13.25 24.27
N LEU A 459 -9.60 12.27 24.33
CA LEU A 459 -10.36 11.77 23.18
C LEU A 459 -11.71 11.21 23.63
N VAL A 460 -12.74 11.42 22.79
CA VAL A 460 -14.06 10.84 22.97
C VAL A 460 -14.42 9.96 21.77
N VAL A 461 -14.90 8.75 22.04
CA VAL A 461 -15.49 7.85 21.04
C VAL A 461 -17.00 7.79 21.28
N ILE A 462 -17.80 8.08 20.24
CA ILE A 462 -19.26 8.01 20.26
C ILE A 462 -19.79 6.94 19.29
N THR A 463 -20.98 6.41 19.57
CA THR A 463 -21.60 5.39 18.72
C THR A 463 -22.63 5.96 17.76
N ASP A 464 -23.42 6.94 18.16
CA ASP A 464 -24.45 7.51 17.29
C ASP A 464 -24.58 9.01 17.51
N PRO A 465 -24.18 9.84 16.53
CA PRO A 465 -24.24 11.30 16.64
C PRO A 465 -25.64 11.84 16.93
N ALA A 466 -26.69 11.13 16.53
CA ALA A 466 -28.06 11.54 16.80
C ALA A 466 -28.45 11.31 18.27
N VAL A 467 -27.90 10.27 18.91
CA VAL A 467 -28.18 9.92 20.32
C VAL A 467 -27.19 10.62 21.26
N ASP A 468 -25.93 10.74 20.83
CA ASP A 468 -24.80 11.22 21.63
C ASP A 468 -24.54 12.73 21.47
N GLY A 469 -25.56 13.48 21.03
CA GLY A 469 -25.46 14.91 20.74
C GLY A 469 -25.02 15.76 21.93
N GLN A 470 -25.37 15.37 23.16
CA GLN A 470 -24.91 16.03 24.38
C GLN A 470 -23.39 15.88 24.53
N THR A 471 -22.86 14.68 24.35
CA THR A 471 -21.42 14.40 24.37
C THR A 471 -20.69 15.20 23.31
N ILE A 472 -21.20 15.22 22.07
CA ILE A 472 -20.60 16.00 20.98
C ILE A 472 -20.50 17.47 21.35
N THR A 473 -21.58 18.02 21.93
CA THR A 473 -21.64 19.43 22.31
C THR A 473 -20.61 19.75 23.39
N GLU A 474 -20.50 18.91 24.42
CA GLU A 474 -19.52 19.12 25.49
C GLU A 474 -18.08 18.95 25.02
N ALA A 475 -17.79 17.89 24.26
CA ALA A 475 -16.44 17.66 23.73
C ALA A 475 -16.01 18.79 22.79
N THR A 476 -16.91 19.28 21.93
CA THR A 476 -16.65 20.46 21.08
C THR A 476 -16.32 21.69 21.92
N ASN A 477 -17.08 21.95 22.99
CA ASN A 477 -16.85 23.11 23.86
C ASN A 477 -15.54 23.00 24.66
N ALA A 478 -15.16 21.79 25.04
CA ALA A 478 -13.90 21.50 25.74
C ALA A 478 -12.68 21.40 24.80
N GLY A 479 -12.88 21.41 23.48
CA GLY A 479 -11.80 21.23 22.50
C GLY A 479 -11.26 19.79 22.44
N ILE A 480 -12.06 18.81 22.85
CA ILE A 480 -11.68 17.40 22.87
C ILE A 480 -12.06 16.77 21.51
N PRO A 481 -11.11 16.10 20.81
CA PRO A 481 -11.40 15.45 19.53
C PRO A 481 -12.37 14.29 19.67
N ILE A 482 -13.19 14.08 18.63
CA ILE A 482 -14.29 13.11 18.60
C ILE A 482 -14.10 12.12 17.44
N ILE A 483 -14.07 10.83 17.78
CA ILE A 483 -14.27 9.73 16.83
C ILE A 483 -15.72 9.29 16.93
N GLY A 484 -16.44 9.21 15.81
CA GLY A 484 -17.85 8.84 15.82
C GLY A 484 -18.21 7.80 14.78
N MET A 485 -18.90 6.74 15.22
CA MET A 485 -19.58 5.83 14.28
C MET A 485 -20.78 6.55 13.67
N SER A 486 -20.98 6.45 12.36
CA SER A 486 -22.06 7.20 11.70
C SER A 486 -22.67 6.42 10.56
N ASP A 487 -24.00 6.33 10.61
CA ASP A 487 -24.84 5.82 9.54
C ASP A 487 -25.11 6.93 8.51
N THR A 488 -25.59 6.52 7.35
CA THR A 488 -25.98 7.29 6.17
C THR A 488 -26.78 8.57 6.47
N ASP A 489 -27.67 8.56 7.46
CA ASP A 489 -28.54 9.68 7.82
C ASP A 489 -27.98 10.58 8.94
N ASN A 490 -26.79 10.28 9.47
CA ASN A 490 -26.18 11.12 10.49
C ASN A 490 -25.56 12.41 9.94
N ILE A 491 -25.53 13.44 10.79
CA ILE A 491 -24.83 14.71 10.55
C ILE A 491 -23.50 14.64 11.31
N THR A 492 -22.38 14.74 10.59
CA THR A 492 -21.04 14.52 11.14
C THR A 492 -20.17 15.77 11.16
N SER A 493 -20.77 16.96 11.03
CA SER A 493 -20.03 18.24 10.92
C SER A 493 -19.19 18.62 12.15
N LYS A 494 -19.40 17.96 13.29
CA LYS A 494 -18.68 18.15 14.55
C LYS A 494 -17.92 16.89 14.98
N ILE A 495 -17.62 16.00 14.05
CA ILE A 495 -16.89 14.75 14.30
C ILE A 495 -15.58 14.83 13.53
N ASP A 496 -14.46 14.68 14.24
CA ASP A 496 -13.12 14.81 13.66
C ASP A 496 -12.74 13.58 12.82
N LEU A 497 -13.15 12.39 13.28
CA LEU A 497 -12.96 11.15 12.55
C LEU A 497 -14.26 10.33 12.51
N VAL A 498 -14.80 10.17 11.31
CA VAL A 498 -16.01 9.38 11.06
C VAL A 498 -15.64 7.93 10.77
N ILE A 499 -16.24 6.99 11.49
CA ILE A 499 -16.27 5.57 11.16
C ILE A 499 -17.63 5.28 10.48
N PRO A 500 -17.70 5.18 9.14
CA PRO A 500 -18.96 4.98 8.45
C PRO A 500 -19.44 3.54 8.63
N ALA A 501 -20.43 3.30 9.48
CA ALA A 501 -20.98 1.98 9.75
C ALA A 501 -22.44 2.08 10.20
N ASN A 502 -23.20 1.00 10.07
CA ASN A 502 -24.52 0.87 10.67
C ASN A 502 -24.37 0.99 12.20
N ASN A 503 -24.87 2.09 12.75
CA ASN A 503 -24.78 2.37 14.18
C ASN A 503 -26.06 2.04 14.95
N ARG A 504 -26.97 1.28 14.35
CA ARG A 504 -28.26 0.90 14.96
C ARG A 504 -28.36 -0.59 15.26
N GLY A 505 -27.88 -1.43 14.35
CA GLY A 505 -27.96 -2.88 14.44
C GLY A 505 -27.05 -3.44 15.53
N ARG A 506 -27.56 -4.38 16.33
CA ARG A 506 -26.80 -4.99 17.45
C ARG A 506 -25.54 -5.70 16.96
N LYS A 507 -25.69 -6.57 15.95
CA LYS A 507 -24.58 -7.26 15.28
C LYS A 507 -23.61 -6.31 14.59
N ALA A 508 -24.12 -5.24 13.97
CA ALA A 508 -23.28 -4.25 13.32
C ALA A 508 -22.39 -3.52 14.34
N LEU A 509 -22.97 -3.05 15.44
CA LEU A 509 -22.23 -2.40 16.53
C LEU A 509 -21.21 -3.35 17.16
N ALA A 510 -21.61 -4.59 17.41
CA ALA A 510 -20.71 -5.64 17.89
C ALA A 510 -19.50 -5.81 16.96
N ALA A 511 -19.74 -5.90 15.65
CA ALA A 511 -18.67 -6.04 14.66
C ALA A 511 -17.72 -4.84 14.64
N VAL A 512 -18.23 -3.60 14.68
CA VAL A 512 -17.37 -2.41 14.65
C VAL A 512 -16.49 -2.34 15.90
N TYR A 513 -17.05 -2.57 17.10
CA TYR A 513 -16.27 -2.53 18.33
C TYR A 513 -15.27 -3.69 18.44
N TRP A 514 -15.66 -4.89 17.98
CA TRP A 514 -14.76 -6.05 17.91
C TRP A 514 -13.58 -5.81 16.96
N LEU A 515 -13.84 -5.23 15.77
CA LEU A 515 -12.81 -4.85 14.81
C LEU A 515 -11.89 -3.75 15.37
N LEU A 516 -12.47 -2.73 16.00
CA LEU A 516 -11.70 -1.64 16.59
C LEU A 516 -10.81 -2.12 17.73
N ALA A 517 -11.30 -3.02 18.60
CA ALA A 517 -10.51 -3.62 19.67
C ALA A 517 -9.33 -4.42 19.12
N GLN A 518 -9.56 -5.23 18.08
CA GLN A 518 -8.48 -5.99 17.43
C GLN A 518 -7.42 -5.09 16.83
N GLU A 519 -7.81 -4.09 16.04
CA GLU A 519 -6.86 -3.17 15.42
C GLU A 519 -6.04 -2.40 16.47
N ILE A 520 -6.64 -2.01 17.60
CA ILE A 520 -5.93 -1.37 18.71
C ILE A 520 -4.89 -2.31 19.33
N LEU A 521 -5.25 -3.57 19.60
CA LEU A 521 -4.36 -4.54 20.21
C LEU A 521 -3.23 -4.99 19.26
N MET A 522 -3.53 -5.14 17.97
CA MET A 522 -2.54 -5.44 16.94
C MET A 522 -1.52 -4.30 16.81
N ASP A 523 -1.99 -3.05 16.75
CA ASP A 523 -1.13 -1.87 16.64
C ASP A 523 -0.30 -1.62 17.92
N ARG A 524 -0.80 -2.06 19.09
CA ARG A 524 -0.04 -2.04 20.36
C ARG A 524 1.00 -3.18 20.47
N GLY A 525 0.86 -4.22 19.66
CA GLY A 525 1.69 -5.43 19.73
C GLY A 525 1.23 -6.48 20.75
N ASP A 526 0.05 -6.29 21.36
CA ASP A 526 -0.57 -7.23 22.32
C ASP A 526 -1.23 -8.43 21.62
N LEU A 527 -1.45 -8.34 20.30
CA LEU A 527 -2.03 -9.39 19.46
C LEU A 527 -1.20 -9.56 18.18
N LYS A 528 -0.76 -10.79 17.88
CA LYS A 528 0.01 -11.06 16.65
C LYS A 528 -0.90 -11.13 15.43
N ALA A 529 -0.34 -10.89 14.24
CA ALA A 529 -1.07 -11.02 12.98
C ALA A 529 -1.54 -12.49 12.78
N GLY A 530 -2.86 -12.70 12.75
CA GLY A 530 -3.50 -14.02 12.64
C GLY A 530 -4.03 -14.58 13.97
N GLU A 531 -3.73 -13.93 15.10
CA GLU A 531 -4.40 -14.20 16.38
C GLU A 531 -5.70 -13.39 16.45
N SER A 532 -6.79 -14.04 16.86
CA SER A 532 -8.04 -13.36 17.21
C SER A 532 -8.02 -13.02 18.69
N ILE A 533 -8.66 -11.91 19.06
CA ILE A 533 -8.98 -11.69 20.48
C ILE A 533 -9.82 -12.85 21.02
N LYS A 534 -9.72 -13.08 22.34
CA LYS A 534 -10.38 -14.18 23.06
C LYS A 534 -11.89 -14.28 22.79
N TYR A 535 -12.52 -13.16 22.48
CA TYR A 535 -13.96 -13.03 22.27
C TYR A 535 -14.29 -12.92 20.78
N ASP A 536 -15.39 -13.52 20.35
CA ASP A 536 -15.88 -13.41 18.99
C ASP A 536 -16.84 -12.21 18.83
N ILE A 537 -17.25 -11.87 17.61
CA ILE A 537 -18.20 -10.78 17.33
C ILE A 537 -19.51 -10.99 18.10
N ASP A 538 -19.99 -12.23 18.20
CA ASP A 538 -21.25 -12.56 18.88
C ASP A 538 -21.17 -12.30 20.40
N ASP A 539 -19.98 -12.36 21.01
CA ASP A 539 -19.78 -12.03 22.42
C ASP A 539 -19.93 -10.52 22.69
N PHE A 540 -19.73 -9.69 21.65
CA PHE A 540 -19.95 -8.25 21.71
C PHE A 540 -21.42 -7.88 21.47
N GLU A 541 -22.29 -8.80 21.02
CA GLU A 541 -23.68 -8.46 20.73
C GLU A 541 -24.50 -8.24 22.00
N THR A 542 -25.19 -7.10 22.08
CA THR A 542 -26.22 -6.90 23.11
C THR A 542 -27.36 -7.88 22.90
N LYS A 543 -27.57 -8.81 23.84
CA LYS A 543 -28.69 -9.77 23.81
C LYS A 543 -30.02 -9.08 24.08
N SER A 544 -31.09 -9.57 23.47
CA SER A 544 -32.45 -9.08 23.78
C SER A 544 -32.91 -9.58 25.15
N THR A 545 -33.86 -8.87 25.78
CA THR A 545 -34.38 -9.19 27.12
C THR A 545 -35.03 -10.57 27.22
N GLU A 546 -35.42 -11.19 26.10
CA GLU A 546 -35.96 -12.57 26.03
C GLU A 546 -34.85 -13.64 26.01
N GLU A 547 -33.66 -13.33 25.47
CA GLU A 547 -32.51 -14.25 25.39
C GLU A 547 -31.62 -14.25 26.64
N ALA A 548 -31.91 -13.38 27.62
CA ALA A 548 -31.15 -13.27 28.87
C ALA A 548 -31.73 -14.13 30.01
N ILE A 549 -32.83 -14.85 29.75
CA ILE A 549 -33.59 -15.67 30.72
C ILE A 549 -33.43 -17.19 30.45
N GLU A 550 -32.85 -17.58 29.32
CA GLU A 550 -32.29 -18.92 29.07
C GLU A 550 -30.79 -18.96 29.38
#